data_AF-A0A8D8P818-F1
#
_entry.id   AF-A0A8D8P818-F1
#
_cell.length_a   1.000
_cell.length_b   1.000
_cell.length_c   1.000
_cell.angle_alpha   90.00
_cell.angle_beta   90.00
_cell.angle_gamma   90.00
#
_symmetry.space_group_name_H-M   'P 1'
#
loop_
_entity.id
_entity.type
_entity.pdbx_description
1 polymer ?
#
loop_
_entity_poly.entity_id
_entity_poly.type
_entity_poly.pdbx_seq_one_letter_code
_entity_poly.pdbx_strand_id
1 'polypeptide(L)'
;MLPDFTSPVEFQDRVDSLLVLMARSCPELAVLMIRERISTATLLIIARTAQNLHHLYVRRSQLVEECDWPKNPDWTDEYYQWLRVSSASVEATEREISQILEVENWRALSDEHYKMTSLTKHVDH
;
A
#
# COMPACT_ATOMS: atom_id res chain seq x y z
N MET A 1 26.58 15.30 -11.34
CA MET A 1 25.74 15.15 -10.13
C MET A 1 24.32 15.14 -10.63
N LEU A 2 23.62 13.99 -10.55
CA LEU A 2 22.19 13.95 -10.83
C LEU A 2 21.50 14.72 -9.70
N PRO A 3 20.44 15.50 -9.96
CA PRO A 3 19.72 16.17 -8.89
C PRO A 3 19.22 15.13 -7.88
N ASP A 4 19.38 15.42 -6.59
CA ASP A 4 18.74 14.66 -5.52
C ASP A 4 17.24 14.90 -5.65
N PHE A 5 16.57 14.04 -6.42
CA PHE A 5 15.12 13.92 -6.38
C PHE A 5 14.77 13.32 -5.02
N THR A 6 14.57 14.18 -4.02
CA THR A 6 14.08 13.75 -2.71
C THR A 6 12.67 13.21 -2.89
N SER A 7 12.39 12.06 -2.29
CA SER A 7 11.03 11.52 -2.27
C SER A 7 10.06 12.54 -1.66
N PRO A 8 8.85 12.72 -2.20
CA PRO A 8 7.90 13.68 -1.67
C PRO A 8 7.58 13.38 -0.20
N VAL A 9 7.66 14.42 0.64
CA VAL A 9 7.44 14.30 2.10
C VAL A 9 5.97 14.54 2.46
N GLU A 10 5.32 15.49 1.79
CA GLU A 10 3.93 15.84 2.04
C GLU A 10 2.97 14.93 1.28
N PHE A 11 1.83 14.58 1.88
CA PHE A 11 0.83 13.70 1.27
C PHE A 11 0.36 14.19 -0.11
N GLN A 12 0.12 15.50 -0.25
CA GLN A 12 -0.38 16.10 -1.48
C GLN A 12 0.58 15.96 -2.67
N ASP A 13 1.88 15.80 -2.40
CA ASP A 13 2.93 15.66 -3.40
C ASP A 13 3.27 14.19 -3.66
N ARG A 14 2.77 13.27 -2.83
CA ARG A 14 2.93 11.83 -3.00
C ARG A 14 1.88 11.25 -3.95
N VAL A 15 2.19 10.06 -4.44
CA VAL A 15 1.44 9.31 -5.45
C VAL A 15 0.29 8.48 -4.83
N ASP A 16 0.12 8.53 -3.51
CA ASP A 16 -0.90 7.82 -2.74
C ASP A 16 -2.29 7.83 -3.39
N SER A 17 -2.79 9.02 -3.74
CA SER A 17 -4.12 9.17 -4.33
C SER A 17 -4.25 8.54 -5.72
N LEU A 18 -3.18 8.60 -6.52
CA LEU A 18 -3.15 8.01 -7.85
C LEU A 18 -3.09 6.48 -7.79
N LEU A 19 -2.36 5.92 -6.81
CA LEU A 19 -2.30 4.47 -6.60
C LEU A 19 -3.66 3.91 -6.18
N VAL A 20 -4.36 4.58 -5.26
CA VAL A 20 -5.73 4.19 -4.86
C VAL A 20 -6.68 4.27 -6.06
N LEU A 21 -6.59 5.34 -6.87
CA LEU A 21 -7.42 5.46 -8.08
C LEU A 21 -7.16 4.32 -9.07
N MET A 22 -5.89 3.99 -9.31
CA MET A 22 -5.49 2.91 -10.21
C MET A 22 -5.95 1.54 -9.68
N ALA A 23 -5.78 1.26 -8.39
CA ALA A 23 -6.27 0.05 -7.73
C ALA A 23 -7.80 -0.11 -7.89
N ARG A 24 -8.56 0.98 -7.75
CA ARG A 24 -10.02 1.00 -7.96
C ARG A 24 -10.43 0.85 -9.43
N SER A 25 -9.61 1.32 -10.35
CA SER A 25 -9.93 1.35 -11.79
C SER A 25 -9.53 0.07 -12.52
N CYS A 26 -8.74 -0.79 -11.89
CA CYS A 26 -8.23 -2.04 -12.44
C CYS A 26 -8.87 -3.23 -11.72
N PRO A 27 -10.08 -3.69 -12.11
CA PRO A 27 -10.77 -4.78 -11.42
C PRO A 27 -9.97 -6.09 -11.46
N GLU A 28 -9.19 -6.33 -12.51
CA GLU A 28 -8.35 -7.52 -12.68
C GLU A 28 -6.93 -7.37 -12.11
N LEU A 29 -6.69 -6.39 -11.23
CA LEU A 29 -5.36 -6.16 -10.64
C LEU A 29 -5.01 -7.28 -9.66
N ALA A 30 -4.29 -8.29 -10.16
CA ALA A 30 -3.85 -9.44 -9.35
C ALA A 30 -2.55 -9.18 -8.57
N VAL A 31 -1.65 -8.38 -9.14
CA VAL A 31 -0.30 -8.15 -8.59
C VAL A 31 0.05 -6.67 -8.65
N LEU A 32 0.46 -6.11 -7.52
CA LEU A 32 0.91 -4.72 -7.43
C LEU A 32 2.24 -4.65 -6.66
N MET A 33 3.23 -4.02 -7.27
CA MET A 33 4.50 -3.66 -6.63
C MET A 33 4.66 -2.15 -6.63
N ILE A 34 4.79 -1.57 -5.44
CA ILE A 34 4.91 -0.13 -5.21
C ILE A 34 6.35 0.18 -4.79
N ARG A 35 7.00 1.10 -5.49
CA ARG A 35 8.38 1.52 -5.23
C ARG A 35 8.46 2.83 -4.46
N GLU A 36 7.42 3.63 -4.61
CA GLU A 36 7.30 5.00 -4.16
C GLU A 36 7.00 5.06 -2.66
N ARG A 37 7.34 6.19 -2.05
CA ARG A 37 6.99 6.49 -0.66
C ARG A 37 5.48 6.71 -0.57
N ILE A 38 4.82 5.98 0.33
CA ILE A 38 3.37 6.04 0.56
C ILE A 38 3.04 5.84 2.04
N SER A 39 1.84 6.24 2.45
CA SER A 39 1.38 5.97 3.81
C SER A 39 0.91 4.53 4.01
N THR A 40 0.97 4.07 5.25
CA THR A 40 0.36 2.82 5.68
C THR A 40 -1.15 2.80 5.44
N ALA A 41 -1.83 3.95 5.57
CA ALA A 41 -3.24 4.09 5.24
C ALA A 41 -3.52 3.83 3.75
N THR A 42 -2.67 4.32 2.85
CA THR A 42 -2.77 4.04 1.41
C THR A 42 -2.72 2.55 1.10
N LEU A 43 -1.81 1.79 1.74
CA LEU A 43 -1.75 0.34 1.55
C LEU A 43 -3.07 -0.35 1.94
N LEU A 44 -3.65 0.03 3.08
CA LEU A 44 -4.91 -0.55 3.57
C LEU A 44 -6.07 -0.24 2.63
N ILE A 45 -6.13 0.99 2.10
CA ILE A 45 -7.14 1.38 1.12
C ILE A 45 -6.97 0.57 -0.16
N ILE A 46 -5.75 0.41 -0.67
CA ILE A 46 -5.46 -0.41 -1.86
C ILE A 46 -5.92 -1.86 -1.64
N ALA A 47 -5.49 -2.49 -0.54
CA ALA A 47 -5.83 -3.88 -0.23
C ALA A 47 -7.35 -4.10 -0.13
N ARG A 48 -8.09 -3.12 0.43
CA ARG A 48 -9.55 -3.19 0.51
C ARG A 48 -10.27 -2.92 -0.82
N THR A 49 -9.69 -2.12 -1.71
CA THR A 49 -10.37 -1.66 -2.92
C THR A 49 -10.10 -2.54 -4.14
N ALA A 50 -8.90 -3.08 -4.27
CA ALA A 50 -8.54 -4.00 -5.35
C ALA A 50 -8.96 -5.43 -4.98
N GLN A 51 -10.20 -5.80 -5.34
CA GLN A 51 -10.83 -7.06 -4.90
C GLN A 51 -10.11 -8.33 -5.37
N ASN A 52 -9.44 -8.28 -6.52
CA ASN A 52 -8.70 -9.41 -7.09
C ASN A 52 -7.20 -9.37 -6.77
N LEU A 53 -6.75 -8.47 -5.88
CA LEU A 53 -5.34 -8.36 -5.54
C LEU A 53 -4.91 -9.56 -4.67
N HIS A 54 -3.95 -10.32 -5.17
CA HIS A 54 -3.38 -11.48 -4.48
C HIS A 54 -1.95 -11.21 -3.97
N HIS A 55 -1.23 -10.32 -4.65
CA HIS A 55 0.17 -10.06 -4.38
C HIS A 55 0.44 -8.56 -4.29
N LEU A 56 0.76 -8.10 -3.09
CA LEU A 56 1.12 -6.71 -2.81
C LEU A 56 2.56 -6.64 -2.31
N TYR A 57 3.42 -5.91 -3.01
CA TYR A 57 4.83 -5.75 -2.67
C TYR A 57 5.18 -4.28 -2.45
N VAL A 58 5.76 -3.99 -1.29
CA VAL A 58 6.21 -2.65 -0.93
C VAL A 58 7.49 -2.74 -0.11
N ARG A 59 8.35 -1.70 -0.21
CA ARG A 59 9.52 -1.58 0.67
C ARG A 59 9.09 -1.01 2.00
N ARG A 60 9.47 -1.68 3.09
CA ARG A 60 9.21 -1.20 4.45
C ARG A 60 9.80 0.19 4.71
N SER A 61 10.98 0.48 4.15
CA SER A 61 11.66 1.79 4.27
C SER A 61 10.90 2.95 3.61
N GLN A 62 9.95 2.65 2.72
CA GLN A 62 9.15 3.63 1.99
C GLN A 62 7.77 3.86 2.62
N LEU A 63 7.45 3.19 3.73
CA LEU A 63 6.18 3.39 4.43
C LEU A 63 6.25 4.57 5.39
N VAL A 64 5.20 5.39 5.36
CA VAL A 64 4.93 6.46 6.33
C VAL A 64 3.84 5.95 7.27
N GLU A 65 4.14 5.81 8.57
CA GLU A 65 3.19 5.37 9.60
C GLU A 65 2.20 6.48 9.95
N GLU A 66 1.27 6.77 9.04
CA GLU A 66 0.34 7.88 9.18
C GLU A 66 -1.00 7.58 8.49
N CYS A 67 -2.08 8.13 9.03
CA CYS A 67 -3.35 8.26 8.31
C CYS A 67 -3.54 9.73 7.93
N ASP A 68 -2.86 10.10 6.86
CA ASP A 68 -2.84 11.40 6.19
C ASP A 68 -4.07 11.64 5.30
N TRP A 69 -4.81 10.59 4.98
CA TRP A 69 -6.04 10.68 4.20
C TRP A 69 -7.12 11.46 4.96
N PRO A 70 -7.71 12.52 4.34
CA PRO A 70 -8.91 13.14 4.89
C PRO A 70 -10.05 12.13 4.84
N LYS A 71 -10.95 12.19 5.83
CA LYS A 71 -12.13 11.34 5.85
C LYS A 71 -13.01 11.62 4.63
N ASN A 72 -13.14 10.65 3.73
CA ASN A 72 -14.06 10.72 2.61
C ASN A 72 -15.51 10.74 3.12
N PRO A 73 -16.40 11.60 2.59
CA PRO A 73 -17.81 11.61 2.97
C PRO A 73 -18.54 10.26 2.81
N ASP A 74 -18.08 9.43 1.87
CA ASP A 74 -18.65 8.11 1.61
C ASP A 74 -18.17 7.04 2.60
N TRP A 75 -17.21 7.35 3.47
CA TRP A 75 -16.71 6.43 4.49
C TRP A 75 -17.56 6.50 5.75
N THR A 76 -17.94 5.34 6.26
CA THR A 76 -18.55 5.25 7.59
C THR A 76 -17.54 5.62 8.67
N ASP A 77 -18.05 6.01 9.83
CA ASP A 77 -17.23 6.32 11.01
C ASP A 77 -16.37 5.12 11.40
N GLU A 78 -16.95 3.93 11.35
CA GLU A 78 -16.29 2.67 11.67
C GLU A 78 -15.15 2.37 10.70
N TYR A 79 -15.36 2.58 9.39
CA TYR A 79 -14.31 2.39 8.39
C TYR A 79 -13.14 3.35 8.62
N TYR A 80 -13.43 4.64 8.81
CA TYR A 80 -12.37 5.62 9.03
C TYR A 80 -11.64 5.37 10.35
N GLN A 81 -12.35 4.97 11.42
CA GLN A 81 -11.74 4.60 12.69
C GLN A 81 -10.85 3.35 12.55
N TRP A 82 -11.32 2.33 11.82
CA TRP A 82 -10.51 1.17 11.47
C TRP A 82 -9.24 1.60 10.74
N LEU A 83 -9.35 2.43 9.69
CA LEU A 83 -8.21 2.92 8.93
C LEU A 83 -7.19 3.63 9.82
N ARG A 84 -7.64 4.52 10.70
CA ARG A 84 -6.79 5.27 11.65
C ARG A 84 -6.03 4.35 12.60
N VAL A 85 -6.68 3.32 13.13
CA VAL A 85 -6.07 2.36 14.08
C VAL A 85 -5.12 1.42 13.36
N SER A 86 -5.58 0.86 12.24
CA SER A 86 -4.85 -0.14 11.45
C SER A 86 -3.61 0.44 10.80
N SER A 87 -3.62 1.72 10.42
CA SER A 87 -2.47 2.39 9.80
C SER A 87 -1.46 2.95 10.81
N ALA A 88 -1.72 2.86 12.12
CA ALA A 88 -0.94 3.55 13.16
C ALA A 88 0.51 3.03 13.30
N SER A 89 0.80 1.82 12.82
CA SER A 89 2.15 1.31 12.67
C SER A 89 2.24 0.33 11.50
N VAL A 90 3.45 0.05 11.02
CA VAL A 90 3.64 -0.96 9.98
C VAL A 90 3.20 -2.34 10.47
N GLU A 91 3.42 -2.71 11.74
CA GLU A 91 3.01 -4.02 12.28
C GLU A 91 1.49 -4.19 12.36
N ALA A 92 0.76 -3.12 12.68
CA ALA A 92 -0.70 -3.13 12.65
C ALA A 92 -1.20 -3.26 11.20
N THR A 93 -0.59 -2.50 10.29
CA THR A 93 -0.90 -2.52 8.86
C THR A 93 -0.66 -3.89 8.25
N GLU A 94 0.48 -4.52 8.53
CA GLU A 94 0.84 -5.85 8.04
C GLU A 94 -0.14 -6.93 8.52
N ARG A 95 -0.62 -6.85 9.77
CA ARG A 95 -1.63 -7.77 10.31
C ARG A 95 -2.94 -7.67 9.54
N GLU A 96 -3.41 -6.46 9.30
CA GLU A 96 -4.66 -6.22 8.57
C GLU A 96 -4.55 -6.61 7.10
N ILE A 97 -3.43 -6.29 6.44
CA ILE A 97 -3.18 -6.73 5.05
C ILE A 97 -3.12 -8.25 4.95
N SER A 98 -2.51 -8.94 5.92
CA SER A 98 -2.49 -10.42 5.97
C SER A 98 -3.92 -10.99 6.00
N GLN A 99 -4.82 -10.36 6.76
CA GLN A 99 -6.22 -10.78 6.84
C GLN A 99 -6.99 -10.45 5.54
N ILE A 100 -6.79 -9.26 4.97
CA ILE A 100 -7.50 -8.82 3.76
C ILE A 100 -7.12 -9.66 2.54
N LEU A 101 -5.83 -9.94 2.37
CA LEU A 101 -5.32 -10.70 1.21
C LEU A 101 -5.33 -12.21 1.43
N GLU A 102 -5.75 -12.67 2.62
CA GLU A 102 -5.72 -14.09 3.03
C GLU A 102 -4.32 -14.73 2.88
N VAL A 103 -3.26 -13.93 3.09
CA VAL A 103 -1.86 -14.38 3.04
C VAL A 103 -1.33 -14.53 4.45
N GLU A 104 -0.87 -15.74 4.79
CA GLU A 104 -0.25 -15.99 6.07
C GLU A 104 1.02 -15.14 6.24
N ASN A 105 1.06 -14.34 7.32
CA ASN A 105 2.22 -13.52 7.68
C ASN A 105 2.70 -12.58 6.56
N TRP A 106 1.81 -11.88 5.86
CA TRP A 106 2.21 -10.84 4.91
C TRP A 106 3.07 -9.77 5.62
N ARG A 107 4.18 -9.39 5.00
CA ARG A 107 5.13 -8.37 5.52
C ARG A 107 5.58 -7.42 4.42
N ALA A 108 5.79 -6.16 4.77
CA ALA A 108 6.52 -5.25 3.90
C ALA A 108 7.97 -5.75 3.74
N LEU A 109 8.51 -5.63 2.54
CA LEU A 109 9.82 -6.20 2.22
C LEU A 109 10.95 -5.32 2.76
N SER A 110 12.03 -5.96 3.22
CA SER A 110 13.31 -5.27 3.39
C SER A 110 13.84 -4.79 2.03
N ASP A 111 14.73 -3.80 2.03
CA ASP A 111 15.31 -3.28 0.79
C ASP A 111 16.04 -4.38 -0.02
N GLU A 112 16.66 -5.34 0.68
CA GLU A 112 17.31 -6.50 0.07
C GLU A 112 16.31 -7.43 -0.60
N HIS A 113 15.29 -7.90 0.14
CA HIS A 113 14.26 -8.78 -0.41
C HIS A 113 13.49 -8.12 -1.55
N TYR A 114 13.23 -6.81 -1.45
CA TYR A 114 12.58 -6.07 -2.52
C TYR A 114 13.38 -6.10 -3.82
N LYS A 115 14.70 -5.91 -3.77
CA LYS A 115 15.57 -5.98 -4.97
C LYS A 115 15.58 -7.37 -5.59
N MET A 116 15.44 -8.42 -4.79
CA MET A 116 15.39 -9.81 -5.25
C MET A 116 14.00 -10.23 -5.75
N THR A 117 12.96 -9.45 -5.47
CA THR A 117 11.59 -9.76 -5.89
C THR A 117 11.39 -9.38 -7.36
N SER A 118 10.95 -10.35 -8.16
CA SER A 118 10.61 -10.15 -9.58
C SER A 118 9.14 -10.46 -9.81
N LEU A 119 8.46 -9.54 -10.49
CA LEU A 119 7.06 -9.72 -10.92
C LEU A 119 6.90 -10.84 -11.95
N THR A 120 7.98 -11.23 -12.64
CA THR A 120 7.95 -12.30 -13.66
C THR A 120 7.52 -13.66 -13.12
N LYS A 121 7.52 -13.86 -11.80
CA LYS A 121 7.08 -15.10 -11.14
C LYS A 121 5.56 -15.28 -11.12
N HIS A 122 4.80 -14.25 -11.48
CA HIS A 122 3.33 -14.24 -11.45
C HIS A 122 2.72 -14.02 -12.84
N VAL A 123 3.54 -14.08 -13.89
CA VAL A 123 3.11 -14.03 -15.29
C VAL A 123 3.16 -15.45 -15.83
N ASP A 124 2.15 -16.24 -15.49
CA ASP A 124 1.94 -17.54 -16.14
C ASP A 124 1.21 -17.31 -17.48
N HIS A 125 1.71 -17.94 -18.55
CA HIS A 125 1.13 -17.92 -19.90
C HIS A 125 -0.10 -18.83 -20.03
#